data_AF-A0A3C0S148-F1
#
_entry.id   AF-A0A3C0S148-F1
#
_cell.length_a   1.000
_cell.length_b   1.000
_cell.length_c   1.000
_cell.angle_alpha   90.00
_cell.angle_beta   90.00
_cell.angle_gamma   90.00
#
_symmetry.space_group_name_H-M   'P 1'
#
loop_
_entity.id
_entity.type
_entity.pdbx_description
1 polymer ?
#
loop_
_entity_poly.entity_id
_entity_poly.type
_entity_poly.pdbx_seq_one_letter_code
_entity_poly.pdbx_strand_id
1 'polypeptide(L)' 'MNATENYSIRVEPTQNSRLSQVDFDNLKFGKILSDHMLVANYDDGEWKDVSIVPYGDISISPSMSALHYGQA' A
#
# COMPACT_ATOMS: atom_id res chain seq x y z
N MET A 1 31.14 1.95 10.81
CA MET A 1 30.06 2.92 11.05
C MET A 1 29.13 2.78 9.87
N ASN A 2 27.93 2.22 10.07
CA ASN A 2 26.98 2.05 8.95
C ASN A 2 26.43 3.43 8.59
N ALA A 3 26.55 3.80 7.32
CA ALA A 3 25.95 5.02 6.79
C ALA A 3 24.42 4.91 6.94
N THR A 4 23.78 5.99 7.37
CA THR A 4 22.32 6.10 7.33
C THR A 4 21.91 6.26 5.88
N GLU A 5 21.33 5.21 5.28
CA GLU A 5 20.75 5.32 3.95
C GLU A 5 19.41 6.04 4.03
N ASN A 6 19.29 7.16 3.31
CA ASN A 6 18.06 7.91 3.19
C ASN A 6 17.30 7.43 1.95
N TYR A 7 16.13 6.83 2.14
CA TYR A 7 15.23 6.44 1.06
C TYR A 7 14.19 7.54 0.80
N SER A 8 14.12 8.02 -0.44
CA SER A 8 13.08 8.95 -0.87
C SER A 8 11.82 8.19 -1.26
N ILE A 9 10.73 8.40 -0.51
CA ILE A 9 9.42 7.80 -0.79
C ILE A 9 8.51 8.85 -1.42
N ARG A 10 7.90 8.54 -2.57
CA ARG A 10 6.91 9.42 -3.19
C ARG A 10 5.62 9.38 -2.38
N VAL A 11 5.02 10.54 -2.09
CA VAL A 11 3.76 10.63 -1.33
C VAL A 11 2.72 11.36 -2.14
N GLU A 12 1.55 10.73 -2.31
CA GLU A 12 0.37 11.26 -2.98
C GLU A 12 -0.78 11.34 -1.95
N PRO A 13 -1.01 12.52 -1.35
CA PRO A 13 -2.10 12.72 -0.40
C PRO A 13 -3.47 12.50 -1.06
N THR A 14 -4.45 12.02 -0.29
CA THR A 14 -5.85 12.01 -0.74
C THR A 14 -6.41 13.42 -0.60
N GLN A 15 -7.27 13.82 -1.54
CA GLN A 15 -8.02 15.08 -1.44
C GLN A 15 -9.28 14.92 -0.57
N ASN A 16 -9.72 13.68 -0.32
CA ASN A 16 -10.95 13.38 0.39
C ASN A 16 -10.67 12.30 1.45
N SER A 17 -10.39 12.72 2.68
CA SER A 17 -10.19 11.80 3.79
C SER A 17 -11.50 11.16 4.25
N ARG A 18 -11.47 9.86 4.57
CA ARG A 18 -12.62 9.14 5.12
C ARG A 18 -12.69 9.20 6.65
N LEU A 19 -11.70 9.81 7.30
CA LEU A 19 -11.57 9.83 8.75
C LEU A 19 -12.83 10.32 9.47
N SER A 20 -13.50 11.35 8.94
CA SER A 20 -14.72 11.90 9.54
C SER A 20 -15.94 10.97 9.46
N GLN A 21 -15.86 9.90 8.67
CA GLN A 21 -16.92 8.91 8.48
C GLN A 21 -16.69 7.65 9.32
N VAL A 22 -15.57 7.58 10.06
CA VAL A 22 -15.22 6.42 10.88
C VAL A 22 -15.96 6.46 12.20
N ASP A 23 -16.77 5.43 12.45
CA ASP A 23 -17.35 5.16 13.77
C ASP A 23 -16.34 4.38 14.62
N PHE A 24 -15.65 5.09 15.51
CA PHE A 24 -14.63 4.51 16.39
C PHE A 24 -15.20 3.65 17.52
N ASP A 25 -16.48 3.79 17.86
CA ASP A 25 -17.13 2.97 18.88
C ASP A 25 -17.51 1.58 18.33
N ASN A 26 -17.63 1.46 17.00
CA ASN A 26 -18.04 0.22 16.32
C ASN A 26 -17.02 -0.28 15.27
N LEU A 27 -15.73 -0.29 15.61
CA LEU A 27 -14.69 -0.79 14.73
C LEU A 27 -14.80 -2.30 14.49
N LYS A 28 -15.03 -2.68 13.22
CA LYS A 28 -15.03 -4.09 12.78
C LYS A 28 -13.68 -4.46 12.18
N PHE A 29 -13.09 -5.54 12.68
CA PHE A 29 -11.80 -6.05 12.20
C PHE A 29 -11.81 -6.30 10.68
N GLY A 30 -10.83 -5.76 9.97
CA GLY A 30 -10.64 -5.95 8.52
C GLY A 30 -11.69 -5.30 7.61
N LYS A 31 -12.51 -4.37 8.11
CA LYS A 31 -13.57 -3.70 7.32
C LYS A 31 -13.35 -2.20 7.10
N ILE A 32 -12.55 -1.56 7.96
CA ILE A 32 -12.28 -0.12 7.90
C ILE A 32 -10.79 0.03 7.56
N LEU A 33 -10.51 0.69 6.44
CA LEU A 33 -9.15 0.87 5.90
C LEU A 33 -8.78 2.34 5.89
N SER A 34 -7.50 2.64 6.14
CA SER A 34 -6.95 4.00 6.10
C SER A 34 -6.99 4.60 4.70
N ASP A 35 -6.87 5.92 4.60
CA ASP A 35 -6.95 6.66 3.34
C ASP A 35 -5.85 6.34 2.33
N HIS A 36 -4.75 5.75 2.79
CA HIS A 36 -3.57 5.46 1.98
C HIS A 36 -3.14 4.01 2.10
N MET A 37 -2.38 3.58 1.09
CA MET A 37 -1.63 2.33 1.04
C MET A 37 -0.19 2.61 0.60
N LEU A 38 0.74 1.75 1.03
CA LEU A 38 2.11 1.74 0.51
C LEU A 38 2.21 0.72 -0.61
N VAL A 39 2.81 1.12 -1.74
CA VAL A 39 3.05 0.27 -2.90
C VAL A 39 4.53 0.33 -3.25
N ALA A 40 5.13 -0.83 -3.54
CA ALA A 40 6.49 -0.96 -4.00
C ALA A 40 6.59 -2.13 -4.98
N ASN A 41 7.42 -1.96 -6.01
CA ASN A 41 7.73 -3.03 -6.95
C ASN A 41 8.94 -3.80 -6.43
N TYR A 42 8.92 -5.12 -6.54
CA TYR A 42 10.09 -5.95 -6.28
C TYR A 42 10.54 -6.60 -7.58
N ASP A 43 11.76 -6.27 -8.01
CA ASP A 43 12.32 -6.71 -9.28
C ASP A 43 13.86 -6.73 -9.23
N ASP A 44 14.48 -7.70 -9.88
CA ASP A 44 15.94 -7.96 -9.85
C ASP A 44 16.56 -8.04 -8.44
N GLY A 45 15.81 -8.52 -7.46
CA GLY A 45 16.31 -8.68 -6.08
C GLY A 45 16.23 -7.41 -5.23
N GLU A 46 15.62 -6.34 -5.73
CA GLU A 46 15.57 -5.05 -5.06
C GLU A 46 14.15 -4.47 -5.03
N TRP A 47 13.86 -3.66 -4.01
CA TRP A 47 12.65 -2.86 -3.92
C TRP A 47 12.81 -1.55 -4.70
N LYS A 48 11.85 -1.25 -5.57
CA LYS A 48 11.85 -0.11 -6.48
C LYS A 48 10.48 0.60 -6.40
N ASP A 49 10.43 1.83 -6.88
CA ASP A 49 9.19 2.63 -7.03
C ASP A 49 8.33 2.74 -5.76
N VAL A 50 8.96 2.86 -4.59
CA VAL A 50 8.25 2.94 -3.30
C VAL A 50 7.42 4.22 -3.22
N SER A 51 6.12 4.07 -2.96
CA SER A 51 5.17 5.18 -2.90
C SER A 51 4.08 4.97 -1.85
N ILE A 52 3.60 6.08 -1.27
CA ILE A 52 2.40 6.17 -0.45
C ILE A 52 1.33 6.83 -1.31
N VAL A 53 0.24 6.12 -1.60
CA VAL A 53 -0.81 6.55 -2.54
C VAL A 53 -2.20 6.39 -1.90
N PRO A 54 -3.24 7.08 -2.40
CA PRO A 54 -4.60 6.85 -1.92
C PRO A 54 -5.00 5.37 -2.06
N TYR A 55 -5.66 4.83 -1.03
CA TYR A 55 -6.09 3.44 -1.02
C TYR A 55 -7.08 3.17 -2.16
N GLY A 56 -6.87 2.12 -2.93
CA GLY A 56 -7.73 1.75 -4.05
C GLY A 56 -7.40 0.38 -4.64
N ASP A 57 -8.09 0.04 -5.71
CA ASP A 57 -7.87 -1.20 -6.45
C ASP A 57 -6.47 -1.23 -7.08
N ILE A 58 -5.87 -2.42 -7.12
CA ILE A 58 -4.58 -2.65 -7.78
C ILE A 58 -4.83 -3.41 -9.08
N SER A 59 -4.27 -2.92 -10.18
CA SER A 59 -4.30 -3.60 -11.47
C SER A 59 -3.22 -4.67 -11.51
N ILE A 60 -3.61 -5.91 -11.83
CA ILE A 60 -2.72 -7.06 -11.88
C ILE A 60 -2.99 -7.89 -13.13
N SER A 61 -1.97 -8.63 -13.59
CA SER A 61 -2.19 -9.63 -14.64
C SER A 61 -3.14 -10.73 -14.14
N PRO A 62 -4.12 -11.16 -14.95
CA PRO A 62 -4.92 -12.34 -14.63
C PRO A 62 -4.08 -13.62 -14.42
N SER A 63 -2.85 -13.65 -14.93
CA SER A 63 -1.90 -14.77 -14.77
C SER A 63 -0.97 -14.66 -13.56
N MET A 64 -1.17 -13.70 -12.65
CA MET A 64 -0.29 -13.47 -11.50
C MET A 64 -0.19 -14.70 -10.58
N SER A 65 1.03 -15.13 -10.23
CA SER A 65 1.28 -16.36 -9.45
C SER A 65 0.54 -16.39 -8.11
N ALA A 66 0.36 -15.25 -7.44
CA ALA A 66 -0.43 -15.17 -6.21
C ALA A 66 -1.87 -15.66 -6.39
N LEU A 67 -2.47 -15.48 -7.58
CA LEU A 67 -3.83 -15.92 -7.89
C LEU A 67 -3.93 -17.40 -8.26
N HIS A 68 -2.88 -17.98 -8.83
CA HIS A 68 -2.89 -19.36 -9.35
C HIS A 68 -2.23 -20.36 -8.39
N TYR A 69 -1.23 -19.90 -7.65
CA TYR A 69 -0.35 -20.73 -6.83
C TYR A 69 -0.21 -20.25 -5.38
N GLY A 70 -0.92 -19.19 -4.99
CA GLY A 70 -0.93 -18.70 -3.61
C GLY A 70 0.42 -18.22 -3.09
N GLN A 71 1.35 -17.88 -3.99
CA GLN A 71 2.64 -17.30 -3.61
C GLN A 71 2.44 -15.86 -3.15
N ALA A 72 2.35 -15.69 -1.83
CA ALA A 72 2.09 -14.42 -1.14
C ALA A 72 2.88 -14.36 0.18
#